data_AF-A0A8S2KAS1-F1
#
_entry.id   AF-A0A8S2KAS1-F1
#
_cell.length_a   1.000
_cell.length_b   1.000
_cell.length_c   1.000
_cell.angle_alpha   90.00
_cell.angle_beta   90.00
_cell.angle_gamma   90.00
#
_symmetry.space_group_name_H-M   'P 1'
#
loop_
_entity.id
_entity.type
_entity.pdbx_description
1 polymer ?
#
loop_
_entity_poly.entity_id
_entity_poly.type
_entity_poly.pdbx_seq_one_letter_code
_entity_poly.pdbx_strand_id
1 'polypeptide(L)'
;MLTSTLFILLVFTYLLICRYFRFRRIKGIIEKYSNVKLDYRTAQEVCLLTGAYDMPYVLELSTAFGLFRTYAIPTISEVLVKSNQLANKDVAGRRAEDTSVLLSECIYHDLDSKRARMGLARINYLHNLYRCSITNDDMLYTLSIFIYEPVRWSELYDWRPLEPIEKEARYIFWKEIGERMGIEYIPSAYEELEIWKNDYEKEHMIFSKTNKICGEATLNLMTSIYPVWMQGFIRNVLLSIVDERLRLAMDFEKPPTWIKRLTITIFRIRAFLLRHCALPRIHMHDNGQGPTSCPMNEHGRFNRTSYIFEPWYVKETWLSKIKPFVTKRPSPEYRSQGFTIKEVGPEKFAGTCRQNSMYIRPLDNGNIIQKCLLPNVNEIITTQMQTTDPNEKGIPNNILVSLCAQSINGKYVAAQRELIIGCASSSVGSKKNGDYTFDNLKDINAEGFNVDVPKSAIEMGTEKVVKITWTPTANFDPNETCRATINVTTKGDIVKVWRVILVGYVEITSSADKRSSRTSKNPRVITTDTRSHVSVGGTSQRLVKQVSTQENNQSTLTT
;
A
#
# COMPACT_ATOMS: atom_id res chain seq x y z
N MET A 1 -36.45 -22.80 -36.75
CA MET A 1 -35.08 -23.36 -36.65
C MET A 1 -34.00 -22.28 -36.85
N LEU A 2 -34.02 -21.52 -37.95
CA LEU A 2 -33.01 -20.47 -38.22
C LEU A 2 -32.84 -19.43 -37.08
N THR A 3 -33.95 -18.99 -36.48
CA THR A 3 -33.98 -18.02 -35.38
C THR A 3 -33.37 -18.57 -34.08
N SER A 4 -33.64 -19.83 -33.76
CA SER A 4 -33.08 -20.51 -32.59
C SER A 4 -31.57 -20.73 -32.72
N THR A 5 -31.09 -21.13 -33.90
CA THR A 5 -29.66 -21.30 -34.17
C THR A 5 -28.90 -19.99 -34.08
N LEU A 6 -29.45 -18.91 -34.64
CA LEU A 6 -28.85 -17.57 -34.55
C LEU A 6 -28.77 -17.08 -33.10
N PHE A 7 -29.83 -17.28 -32.31
CA PHE A 7 -29.83 -16.93 -30.89
C PHE A 7 -28.74 -17.68 -30.10
N ILE A 8 -28.61 -19.00 -30.31
CA ILE A 8 -27.57 -19.81 -29.66
C ILE A 8 -26.18 -19.32 -30.03
N LEU A 9 -25.93 -19.01 -31.32
CA LEU A 9 -24.65 -18.50 -31.79
C LEU A 9 -24.31 -17.15 -31.14
N LEU A 10 -25.28 -16.23 -31.04
CA LEU A 10 -25.10 -14.93 -30.38
C LEU A 10 -24.76 -15.08 -28.90
N VAL A 11 -25.49 -15.93 -28.17
CA VAL A 11 -25.21 -16.19 -26.75
C VAL A 11 -23.82 -16.79 -26.57
N PHE A 12 -23.48 -17.81 -27.36
CA PHE A 12 -22.16 -18.44 -27.29
C PHE A 12 -21.03 -17.45 -27.59
N THR A 13 -21.20 -16.62 -28.62
CA THR A 13 -20.23 -15.58 -29.00
C THR A 13 -20.07 -14.55 -27.88
N TYR A 14 -21.17 -14.10 -27.28
CA TYR A 14 -21.14 -13.18 -26.14
C TYR A 14 -20.38 -13.75 -24.94
N LEU A 15 -20.62 -15.03 -24.59
CA LEU A 15 -19.93 -15.69 -23.48
C LEU A 15 -18.42 -15.84 -23.75
N LEU A 16 -18.01 -16.10 -25.00
CA LEU A 16 -16.60 -16.10 -25.39
C LEU A 16 -15.96 -14.72 -25.26
N ILE A 17 -16.65 -13.66 -25.68
CA ILE A 17 -16.21 -12.27 -25.53
C ILE A 17 -16.03 -11.95 -24.04
N CYS A 18 -17.03 -12.28 -23.20
CA CYS A 18 -16.95 -12.11 -21.75
C CYS A 18 -15.72 -12.81 -21.18
N ARG A 19 -15.55 -14.10 -21.50
CA ARG A 19 -14.40 -14.89 -21.03
C ARG A 19 -13.06 -14.28 -21.47
N TYR A 20 -12.92 -13.88 -22.73
CA TYR A 20 -11.68 -13.32 -23.24
C TYR A 20 -11.31 -12.02 -22.52
N PHE A 21 -12.22 -11.05 -22.47
CA PHE A 21 -11.94 -9.75 -21.88
C PHE A 21 -11.81 -9.81 -20.35
N ARG A 22 -12.56 -10.68 -19.67
CA ARG A 22 -12.48 -10.84 -18.21
C ARG A 22 -11.09 -11.25 -17.74
N PHE A 23 -10.44 -12.16 -18.45
CA PHE A 23 -9.11 -12.66 -18.11
C PHE A 23 -7.97 -11.87 -18.75
N ARG A 24 -8.25 -10.99 -19.71
CA ARG A 24 -7.22 -10.23 -20.43
C ARG A 24 -6.33 -9.39 -19.49
N ARG A 25 -6.94 -8.73 -18.50
CA ARG A 25 -6.20 -7.87 -17.56
C ARG A 25 -5.23 -8.66 -16.70
N ILE A 26 -5.71 -9.71 -16.03
CA ILE A 26 -4.88 -10.53 -15.15
C ILE A 26 -3.76 -11.25 -15.93
N LYS A 27 -4.04 -11.72 -17.16
CA LYS A 27 -2.99 -12.26 -18.03
C LYS A 27 -1.92 -11.22 -18.35
N GLY A 28 -2.31 -9.99 -18.67
CA GLY A 28 -1.37 -8.90 -18.90
C GLY A 28 -0.52 -8.55 -17.67
N ILE A 29 -1.09 -8.61 -16.45
CA ILE A 29 -0.35 -8.43 -15.20
C ILE A 29 0.69 -9.54 -15.04
N ILE A 30 0.27 -10.81 -15.19
CA ILE A 30 1.19 -11.97 -15.06
C ILE A 30 2.31 -11.89 -16.11
N GLU A 31 1.98 -11.60 -17.37
CA GLU A 31 2.97 -11.47 -18.44
C GLU A 31 3.96 -10.33 -18.17
N LYS A 32 3.50 -9.19 -17.64
CA LYS A 32 4.33 -8.02 -17.36
C LYS A 32 5.25 -8.21 -16.15
N TYR A 33 4.82 -8.96 -15.13
CA TYR A 33 5.49 -8.97 -13.82
C TYR A 33 5.99 -10.33 -13.32
N SER A 34 5.67 -11.45 -13.98
CA SER A 34 6.05 -12.80 -13.52
C SER A 34 7.55 -13.03 -13.29
N ASN A 35 8.42 -12.29 -13.97
CA ASN A 35 9.88 -12.40 -13.85
C ASN A 35 10.54 -11.10 -13.38
N VAL A 36 9.77 -10.21 -12.76
CA VAL A 36 10.25 -8.90 -12.31
C VAL A 36 10.10 -8.83 -10.81
N LYS A 37 11.19 -8.58 -10.09
CA LYS A 37 11.13 -8.27 -8.67
C LYS A 37 10.32 -6.98 -8.46
N LEU A 38 9.24 -7.07 -7.72
CA LEU A 38 8.35 -5.94 -7.47
C LEU A 38 8.98 -4.96 -6.47
N ASP A 39 8.95 -3.67 -6.79
CA ASP A 39 9.08 -2.59 -5.81
C ASP A 39 7.70 -2.15 -5.30
N TYR A 40 7.65 -1.26 -4.31
CA TYR A 40 6.36 -0.84 -3.74
C TYR A 40 5.46 -0.11 -4.76
N ARG A 41 6.02 0.60 -5.74
CA ARG A 41 5.25 1.36 -6.75
C ARG A 41 4.56 0.41 -7.72
N THR A 42 5.29 -0.59 -8.19
CA THR A 42 4.75 -1.64 -9.06
C THR A 42 3.74 -2.49 -8.31
N ALA A 43 4.04 -2.83 -7.05
CA ALA A 43 3.12 -3.52 -6.17
C ALA A 43 1.81 -2.73 -5.96
N GLN A 44 1.90 -1.41 -5.78
CA GLN A 44 0.74 -0.51 -5.70
C GLN A 44 -0.07 -0.50 -7.00
N GLU A 45 0.59 -0.44 -8.16
CA GLU A 45 -0.08 -0.51 -9.48
C GLU A 45 -0.91 -1.80 -9.60
N VAL A 46 -0.31 -2.95 -9.28
CA VAL A 46 -1.01 -4.25 -9.28
C VAL A 46 -2.19 -4.24 -8.31
N CYS A 47 -2.00 -3.75 -7.08
CA CYS A 47 -3.08 -3.61 -6.10
C CYS A 47 -4.24 -2.76 -6.60
N LEU A 48 -3.96 -1.65 -7.28
CA LEU A 48 -4.96 -0.76 -7.87
C LEU A 48 -5.69 -1.42 -9.04
N LEU A 49 -5.00 -2.17 -9.91
CA LEU A 49 -5.64 -2.90 -10.99
C LEU A 49 -6.63 -3.95 -10.46
N THR A 50 -6.21 -4.73 -9.47
CA THR A 50 -7.06 -5.74 -8.82
C THR A 50 -8.23 -5.08 -8.07
N GLY A 51 -7.91 -4.07 -7.25
CA GLY A 51 -8.84 -3.41 -6.33
C GLY A 51 -9.78 -2.40 -6.97
N ALA A 52 -9.46 -1.86 -8.14
CA ALA A 52 -10.31 -0.84 -8.77
C ALA A 52 -11.01 -1.35 -10.05
N TYR A 53 -10.53 -2.41 -10.70
CA TYR A 53 -11.15 -2.93 -11.91
C TYR A 53 -11.75 -4.32 -11.77
N ASP A 54 -11.01 -5.28 -11.18
CA ASP A 54 -11.41 -6.68 -11.19
C ASP A 54 -12.45 -6.98 -10.09
N MET A 55 -12.12 -6.67 -8.84
CA MET A 55 -12.92 -7.06 -7.67
C MET A 55 -13.07 -5.95 -6.61
N PRO A 56 -13.45 -4.71 -6.99
CA PRO A 56 -13.52 -3.58 -6.07
C PRO A 56 -14.42 -3.81 -4.86
N TYR A 57 -15.63 -4.30 -5.11
CA TYR A 57 -16.63 -4.45 -4.05
C TYR A 57 -16.22 -5.48 -2.98
N VAL A 58 -15.59 -6.60 -3.38
CA VAL A 58 -15.16 -7.62 -2.42
C VAL A 58 -13.92 -7.18 -1.66
N LEU A 59 -12.97 -6.51 -2.32
CA LEU A 59 -11.75 -6.01 -1.67
C LEU A 59 -12.06 -4.87 -0.69
N GLU A 60 -12.98 -3.97 -1.02
CA GLU A 60 -13.44 -2.95 -0.09
C GLU A 60 -14.20 -3.56 1.09
N LEU A 61 -15.19 -4.43 0.81
CA LEU A 61 -16.02 -5.03 1.86
C LEU A 61 -15.18 -5.87 2.82
N SER A 62 -14.21 -6.64 2.30
CA SER A 62 -13.26 -7.42 3.11
C SER A 62 -12.35 -6.55 3.95
N THR A 63 -11.95 -5.37 3.47
CA THR A 63 -11.17 -4.42 4.28
C THR A 63 -12.00 -3.86 5.43
N ALA A 64 -13.26 -3.49 5.17
CA ALA A 64 -14.18 -3.01 6.20
C ALA A 64 -14.47 -4.08 7.27
N PHE A 65 -14.69 -5.34 6.85
CA PHE A 65 -14.86 -6.47 7.76
C PHE A 65 -13.56 -6.95 8.41
N GLY A 66 -12.43 -6.75 7.76
CA GLY A 66 -11.13 -7.01 8.33
C GLY A 66 -10.90 -6.11 9.55
N LEU A 67 -11.22 -4.82 9.45
CA LEU A 67 -11.18 -3.92 10.60
C LEU A 67 -12.11 -4.38 11.73
N PHE A 68 -13.27 -4.94 11.41
CA PHE A 68 -14.15 -5.54 12.43
C PHE A 68 -13.46 -6.70 13.16
N ARG A 69 -12.65 -7.51 12.47
CA ARG A 69 -11.89 -8.62 13.07
C ARG A 69 -10.93 -8.17 14.17
N THR A 70 -10.32 -6.99 14.04
CA THR A 70 -9.38 -6.49 15.05
C THR A 70 -10.04 -6.16 16.38
N TYR A 71 -11.36 -5.91 16.39
CA TYR A 71 -12.11 -5.63 17.61
C TYR A 71 -12.31 -6.88 18.48
N ALA A 72 -11.93 -8.06 18.00
CA ALA A 72 -11.92 -9.29 18.78
C ALA A 72 -10.60 -9.56 19.51
N ILE A 73 -9.63 -8.65 19.40
CA ILE A 73 -8.40 -8.67 20.19
C ILE A 73 -8.60 -7.74 21.40
N PRO A 74 -8.55 -8.24 22.65
CA PRO A 74 -8.85 -7.45 23.85
C PRO A 74 -8.01 -6.17 24.00
N THR A 75 -6.70 -6.24 23.73
CA THR A 75 -5.79 -5.08 23.78
C THR A 75 -6.23 -3.96 22.83
N ILE A 76 -6.65 -4.31 21.61
CA ILE A 76 -7.16 -3.36 20.61
C ILE A 76 -8.53 -2.82 21.02
N SER A 77 -9.48 -3.69 21.37
CA SER A 77 -10.85 -3.30 21.68
C SER A 77 -10.93 -2.41 22.94
N GLU A 78 -10.06 -2.62 23.92
CA GLU A 78 -9.94 -1.74 25.08
C GLU A 78 -9.59 -0.30 24.69
N VAL A 79 -8.62 -0.11 23.78
CA VAL A 79 -8.26 1.22 23.29
C VAL A 79 -9.44 1.86 22.57
N LEU A 80 -10.16 1.08 21.75
CA LEU A 80 -11.30 1.58 21.00
C LEU A 80 -12.47 2.00 21.90
N VAL A 81 -12.79 1.22 22.92
CA VAL A 81 -13.80 1.59 23.94
C VAL A 81 -13.35 2.82 24.72
N LYS A 82 -12.11 2.85 25.22
CA LYS A 82 -11.55 3.98 25.99
C LYS A 82 -11.53 5.28 25.18
N SER A 83 -11.21 5.22 23.89
CA SER A 83 -11.22 6.40 23.01
C SER A 83 -12.63 6.96 22.76
N ASN A 84 -13.64 6.10 22.90
CA ASN A 84 -15.05 6.36 22.64
C ASN A 84 -15.35 6.91 21.22
N GLN A 85 -14.44 6.71 20.25
CA GLN A 85 -14.64 7.17 18.86
C GLN A 85 -15.38 6.15 17.99
N LEU A 86 -15.42 4.88 18.42
CA LEU A 86 -16.11 3.80 17.72
C LEU A 86 -17.37 3.34 18.48
N ALA A 87 -17.31 3.30 19.81
CA ALA A 87 -18.43 2.86 20.65
C ALA A 87 -19.57 3.90 20.73
N ASN A 88 -19.26 5.19 20.54
CA ASN A 88 -20.26 6.25 20.51
C ASN A 88 -20.88 6.40 19.12
N LYS A 89 -22.17 6.11 19.02
CA LYS A 89 -22.97 6.19 17.79
C LYS A 89 -22.93 7.57 17.11
N ASP A 90 -22.76 8.65 17.86
CA ASP A 90 -22.83 10.03 17.33
C ASP A 90 -21.55 10.41 16.58
N VAL A 91 -20.45 9.70 16.79
CA VAL A 91 -19.15 9.98 16.15
C VAL A 91 -18.60 8.78 15.36
N ALA A 92 -19.16 7.58 15.53
CA ALA A 92 -18.70 6.36 14.86
C ALA A 92 -18.78 6.46 13.33
N GLY A 93 -19.84 7.06 12.79
CA GLY A 93 -19.98 7.27 11.35
C GLY A 93 -18.86 8.15 10.79
N ARG A 94 -18.62 9.31 11.40
CA ARG A 94 -17.47 10.16 11.08
C ARG A 94 -16.13 9.42 11.20
N ARG A 95 -15.91 8.66 12.27
CA ARG A 95 -14.68 7.89 12.49
C ARG A 95 -14.43 6.88 11.36
N ALA A 96 -15.48 6.23 10.88
CA ALA A 96 -15.39 5.30 9.74
C ALA A 96 -15.03 6.03 8.45
N GLU A 97 -15.70 7.16 8.15
CA GLU A 97 -15.40 7.98 6.97
C GLU A 97 -13.98 8.57 7.01
N ASP A 98 -13.52 9.06 8.17
CA ASP A 98 -12.16 9.56 8.38
C ASP A 98 -11.11 8.46 8.14
N THR A 99 -11.39 7.21 8.53
CA THR A 99 -10.50 6.06 8.25
C THR A 99 -10.38 5.84 6.76
N SER A 100 -11.53 5.79 6.07
CA SER A 100 -11.59 5.57 4.63
C SER A 100 -10.81 6.65 3.88
N VAL A 101 -10.98 7.92 4.28
CA VAL A 101 -10.26 9.05 3.68
C VAL A 101 -8.76 8.87 3.82
N LEU A 102 -8.26 8.65 5.04
CA LEU A 102 -6.82 8.54 5.27
C LEU A 102 -6.19 7.32 4.58
N LEU A 103 -6.87 6.17 4.56
CA LEU A 103 -6.40 4.99 3.83
C LEU A 103 -6.39 5.23 2.32
N SER A 104 -7.41 5.90 1.79
CA SER A 104 -7.48 6.25 0.37
C SER A 104 -6.32 7.13 -0.07
N GLU A 105 -5.83 8.02 0.80
CA GLU A 105 -4.65 8.84 0.51
C GLU A 105 -3.40 7.99 0.25
N CYS A 106 -3.25 6.86 0.93
CA CYS A 106 -2.14 5.92 0.74
C CYS A 106 -2.38 4.96 -0.45
N ILE A 107 -3.63 4.56 -0.68
CA ILE A 107 -3.97 3.55 -1.70
C ILE A 107 -3.94 4.15 -3.11
N TYR A 108 -4.59 5.30 -3.31
CA TYR A 108 -4.81 5.87 -4.65
C TYR A 108 -3.71 6.80 -5.13
N HIS A 109 -2.84 7.26 -4.23
CA HIS A 109 -1.73 8.12 -4.56
C HIS A 109 -0.42 7.42 -4.25
N ASP A 110 0.58 7.66 -5.10
CA ASP A 110 1.94 7.19 -4.85
C ASP A 110 2.38 7.57 -3.43
N LEU A 111 2.94 6.64 -2.67
CA LEU A 111 3.30 6.86 -1.26
C LEU A 111 4.32 8.00 -1.07
N ASP A 112 5.09 8.34 -2.11
CA ASP A 112 6.01 9.49 -2.15
C ASP A 112 5.39 10.76 -2.73
N SER A 113 4.08 10.78 -2.97
CA SER A 113 3.37 12.02 -3.27
C SER A 113 3.21 12.85 -1.99
N LYS A 114 3.16 14.18 -2.13
CA LYS A 114 2.85 15.09 -1.00
C LYS A 114 1.54 14.68 -0.31
N ARG A 115 0.56 14.24 -1.09
CA ARG A 115 -0.78 13.90 -0.64
C ARG A 115 -0.78 12.62 0.22
N ALA A 116 -0.21 11.53 -0.28
CA ALA A 116 -0.08 10.29 0.49
C ALA A 116 0.78 10.47 1.76
N ARG A 117 1.92 11.19 1.68
CA ARG A 117 2.75 11.48 2.85
C ARG A 117 2.00 12.24 3.94
N MET A 118 1.17 13.21 3.57
CA MET A 118 0.34 13.92 4.54
C MET A 118 -0.69 12.99 5.18
N GLY A 119 -1.31 12.10 4.41
CA GLY A 119 -2.26 11.10 4.91
C GLY A 119 -1.59 10.15 5.90
N LEU A 120 -0.46 9.58 5.52
CA LEU A 120 0.31 8.66 6.35
C LEU A 120 0.87 9.34 7.60
N ALA A 121 1.36 10.57 7.50
CA ALA A 121 1.79 11.35 8.66
C ALA A 121 0.62 11.61 9.63
N ARG A 122 -0.59 11.84 9.11
CA ARG A 122 -1.79 12.01 9.93
C ARG A 122 -2.21 10.71 10.61
N ILE A 123 -2.13 9.57 9.91
CA ILE A 123 -2.32 8.23 10.49
C ILE A 123 -1.33 8.02 11.65
N ASN A 124 -0.03 8.26 11.42
CA ASN A 124 1.02 8.10 12.43
C ASN A 124 0.82 9.01 13.64
N TYR A 125 0.41 10.26 13.41
CA TYR A 125 0.08 11.19 14.49
C TYR A 125 -1.03 10.64 15.38
N LEU A 126 -2.15 10.22 14.77
CA LEU A 126 -3.32 9.73 15.51
C LEU A 126 -3.02 8.44 16.28
N HIS A 127 -2.31 7.49 15.68
CA HIS A 127 -1.90 6.25 16.36
C HIS A 127 -0.97 6.54 17.53
N ASN A 128 -0.03 7.48 17.33
CA ASN A 128 0.92 7.80 18.37
C ASN A 128 0.28 8.41 19.63
N LEU A 129 -0.87 9.09 19.52
CA LEU A 129 -1.61 9.57 20.70
C LEU A 129 -1.95 8.43 21.68
N TYR A 130 -1.96 7.19 21.18
CA TYR A 130 -2.24 5.97 21.93
C TYR A 130 -1.04 5.02 21.98
N ARG A 131 0.20 5.50 21.74
CA ARG A 131 1.42 4.66 21.69
C ARG A 131 1.68 3.82 22.95
N CYS A 132 1.19 4.28 24.10
CA CYS A 132 1.35 3.55 25.37
C CYS A 132 0.28 2.46 25.55
N SER A 133 -0.70 2.38 24.65
CA SER A 133 -1.83 1.46 24.74
C SER A 133 -1.98 0.58 23.50
N ILE A 134 -1.36 0.95 22.38
CA ILE A 134 -1.29 0.13 21.17
C ILE A 134 0.12 -0.45 21.09
N THR A 135 0.23 -1.77 21.15
CA THR A 135 1.52 -2.47 21.06
C THR A 135 2.01 -2.58 19.61
N ASN A 136 3.29 -2.94 19.41
CA ASN A 136 3.79 -3.23 18.07
C ASN A 136 3.04 -4.41 17.44
N ASP A 137 2.76 -5.45 18.22
CA ASP A 137 2.05 -6.65 17.73
C ASP A 137 0.60 -6.34 17.35
N ASP A 138 -0.08 -5.45 18.08
CA ASP A 138 -1.41 -4.95 17.69
C ASP A 138 -1.36 -4.24 16.32
N MET A 139 -0.31 -3.45 16.07
CA MET A 139 -0.09 -2.77 14.80
C MET A 139 0.23 -3.75 13.67
N LEU A 140 1.12 -4.72 13.91
CA LEU A 140 1.50 -5.76 12.96
C LEU A 140 0.31 -6.66 12.61
N TYR A 141 -0.49 -7.03 13.61
CA TYR A 141 -1.73 -7.75 13.41
C TYR A 141 -2.71 -6.96 12.56
N THR A 142 -2.95 -5.69 12.90
CA THR A 142 -3.84 -4.82 12.12
C THR A 142 -3.34 -4.65 10.67
N LEU A 143 -2.02 -4.54 10.46
CA LEU A 143 -1.41 -4.48 9.13
C LEU A 143 -1.70 -5.76 8.33
N SER A 144 -1.51 -6.92 8.96
CA SER A 144 -1.73 -8.23 8.33
C SER A 144 -3.17 -8.38 7.81
N ILE A 145 -4.15 -7.80 8.48
CA ILE A 145 -5.55 -7.85 8.06
C ILE A 145 -5.76 -7.20 6.68
N PHE A 146 -5.09 -6.09 6.37
CA PHE A 146 -5.17 -5.44 5.06
C PHE A 146 -4.56 -6.27 3.92
N ILE A 147 -3.73 -7.25 4.27
CA ILE A 147 -3.09 -8.20 3.36
C ILE A 147 -4.00 -9.43 3.19
N TYR A 148 -4.28 -10.16 4.27
CA TYR A 148 -4.86 -11.50 4.18
C TYR A 148 -6.39 -11.52 4.08
N GLU A 149 -7.12 -10.57 4.67
CA GLU A 149 -8.60 -10.60 4.55
C GLU A 149 -9.07 -10.37 3.12
N PRO A 150 -8.52 -9.40 2.35
CA PRO A 150 -8.86 -9.28 0.94
C PRO A 150 -8.50 -10.50 0.09
N VAL A 151 -7.37 -11.16 0.39
CA VAL A 151 -6.99 -12.42 -0.26
C VAL A 151 -8.04 -13.49 0.04
N ARG A 152 -8.32 -13.76 1.32
CA ARG A 152 -9.28 -14.78 1.76
C ARG A 152 -10.68 -14.55 1.18
N TRP A 153 -11.15 -13.30 1.17
CA TRP A 153 -12.48 -12.97 0.64
C TRP A 153 -12.57 -13.09 -0.87
N SER A 154 -11.50 -12.78 -1.62
CA SER A 154 -11.48 -13.00 -3.06
C SER A 154 -11.72 -14.48 -3.41
N GLU A 155 -11.07 -15.38 -2.67
CA GLU A 155 -11.15 -16.83 -2.87
C GLU A 155 -12.53 -17.38 -2.53
N LEU A 156 -13.17 -16.82 -1.49
CA LEU A 156 -14.46 -17.31 -1.00
C LEU A 156 -15.67 -16.70 -1.73
N TYR A 157 -15.60 -15.42 -2.12
CA TYR A 157 -16.78 -14.62 -2.46
C TYR A 157 -16.72 -13.89 -3.79
N ASP A 158 -15.60 -13.87 -4.50
CA ASP A 158 -15.52 -13.28 -5.83
C ASP A 158 -15.26 -14.30 -6.95
N TRP A 159 -15.22 -13.80 -8.18
CA TRP A 159 -15.22 -14.60 -9.40
C TRP A 159 -13.92 -15.41 -9.63
N ARG A 160 -12.84 -15.10 -8.91
CA ARG A 160 -11.57 -15.83 -8.91
C ARG A 160 -10.76 -15.58 -7.63
N PRO A 161 -9.87 -16.51 -7.23
CA PRO A 161 -8.80 -16.21 -6.27
C PRO A 161 -7.83 -15.15 -6.81
N LEU A 162 -7.10 -14.49 -5.91
CA LEU A 162 -5.92 -13.70 -6.28
C LEU A 162 -4.78 -14.61 -6.74
N GLU A 163 -4.10 -14.20 -7.80
CA GLU A 163 -2.90 -14.85 -8.32
C GLU A 163 -1.70 -14.61 -7.39
N PRO A 164 -0.66 -15.48 -7.40
CA PRO A 164 0.51 -15.31 -6.54
C PRO A 164 1.15 -13.92 -6.62
N ILE A 165 1.27 -13.37 -7.83
CA ILE A 165 1.81 -12.01 -8.05
C ILE A 165 0.95 -10.91 -7.41
N GLU A 166 -0.38 -11.09 -7.34
CA GLU A 166 -1.27 -10.14 -6.67
C GLU A 166 -1.17 -10.24 -5.15
N LYS A 167 -0.95 -11.46 -4.61
CA LYS A 167 -0.69 -11.68 -3.18
C LYS A 167 0.63 -11.06 -2.75
N GLU A 168 1.69 -11.29 -3.52
CA GLU A 168 3.02 -10.71 -3.30
C GLU A 168 2.99 -9.18 -3.41
N ALA A 169 2.38 -8.63 -4.47
CA ALA A 169 2.20 -7.18 -4.62
C ALA A 169 1.46 -6.57 -3.42
N ARG A 170 0.37 -7.20 -2.97
CA ARG A 170 -0.35 -6.72 -1.79
C ARG A 170 0.52 -6.70 -0.55
N TYR A 171 1.29 -7.77 -0.33
CA TYR A 171 2.21 -7.85 0.79
C TYR A 171 3.29 -6.78 0.75
N ILE A 172 3.99 -6.61 -0.39
CA ILE A 172 5.03 -5.59 -0.55
C ILE A 172 4.46 -4.17 -0.32
N PHE A 173 3.29 -3.87 -0.90
CA PHE A 173 2.67 -2.57 -0.76
C PHE A 173 2.28 -2.25 0.69
N TRP A 174 1.64 -3.19 1.40
CA TRP A 174 1.27 -2.96 2.80
C TRP A 174 2.47 -3.03 3.73
N LYS A 175 3.48 -3.85 3.45
CA LYS A 175 4.75 -3.85 4.18
C LYS A 175 5.41 -2.47 4.15
N GLU A 176 5.48 -1.84 2.97
CA GLU A 176 6.00 -0.48 2.82
C GLU A 176 5.22 0.53 3.69
N ILE A 177 3.89 0.44 3.72
CA ILE A 177 3.07 1.26 4.62
C ILE A 177 3.41 0.98 6.09
N GLY A 178 3.51 -0.29 6.48
CA GLY A 178 3.84 -0.70 7.84
C GLY A 178 5.20 -0.19 8.31
N GLU A 179 6.23 -0.33 7.47
CA GLU A 179 7.58 0.20 7.74
C GLU A 179 7.55 1.72 7.92
N ARG A 180 6.82 2.45 7.06
CA ARG A 180 6.64 3.91 7.20
C ARG A 180 5.77 4.32 8.40
N MET A 181 4.97 3.40 8.94
CA MET A 181 4.25 3.58 10.20
C MET A 181 5.11 3.29 11.43
N GLY A 182 6.32 2.75 11.24
CA GLY A 182 7.24 2.38 12.31
C GLY A 182 6.86 1.05 12.97
N ILE A 183 6.20 0.15 12.24
CA ILE A 183 5.94 -1.22 12.69
C ILE A 183 7.23 -2.02 12.56
N GLU A 184 7.66 -2.61 13.66
CA GLU A 184 8.90 -3.38 13.76
C GLU A 184 8.62 -4.87 13.55
N TYR A 185 9.67 -5.61 13.17
CA TYR A 185 9.65 -7.08 13.02
C TYR A 185 8.58 -7.60 12.06
N ILE A 186 8.23 -6.83 11.01
CA ILE A 186 7.44 -7.37 9.91
C ILE A 186 8.26 -8.50 9.27
N PRO A 187 7.73 -9.74 9.18
CA PRO A 187 8.42 -10.85 8.55
C PRO A 187 8.88 -10.53 7.12
N SER A 188 9.76 -11.35 6.57
CA SER A 188 10.37 -11.05 5.27
C SER A 188 9.53 -11.59 4.12
N ALA A 189 8.82 -12.70 4.33
CA ALA A 189 7.99 -13.37 3.35
C ALA A 189 6.48 -13.32 3.68
N TYR A 190 5.68 -13.46 2.63
CA TYR A 190 4.21 -13.51 2.71
C TYR A 190 3.73 -14.63 3.62
N GLU A 191 4.32 -15.82 3.51
CA GLU A 191 3.93 -17.01 4.26
C GLU A 191 4.30 -16.91 5.75
N GLU A 192 5.44 -16.29 6.06
CA GLU A 192 5.91 -16.10 7.44
C GLU A 192 4.95 -15.21 8.23
N LEU A 193 4.50 -14.09 7.63
CA LEU A 193 3.53 -13.21 8.26
C LEU A 193 2.14 -13.86 8.35
N GLU A 194 1.78 -14.77 7.44
CA GLU A 194 0.52 -15.51 7.53
C GLU A 194 0.51 -16.46 8.74
N ILE A 195 1.62 -17.18 8.95
CA ILE A 195 1.82 -18.05 10.12
C ILE A 195 1.74 -17.21 11.40
N TRP A 196 2.53 -16.12 11.48
CA TRP A 196 2.54 -15.23 12.63
C TRP A 196 1.15 -14.68 12.96
N LYS A 197 0.41 -14.22 11.94
CA LYS A 197 -0.97 -13.71 12.11
C LYS A 197 -1.88 -14.80 12.68
N ASN A 198 -1.80 -16.02 12.16
CA ASN A 198 -2.69 -17.10 12.60
C ASN A 198 -2.41 -17.55 14.03
N ASP A 199 -1.13 -17.55 14.44
CA ASP A 199 -0.70 -17.82 15.81
C ASP A 199 -1.16 -16.70 16.76
N TYR A 200 -0.96 -15.43 16.36
CA TYR A 200 -1.45 -14.27 17.10
C TYR A 200 -2.96 -14.35 17.34
N GLU A 201 -3.75 -14.71 16.33
CA GLU A 201 -5.20 -14.88 16.49
C GLU A 201 -5.56 -16.07 17.37
N LYS A 202 -4.76 -17.13 17.39
CA LYS A 202 -5.04 -18.31 18.20
C LYS A 202 -4.85 -18.00 19.68
N GLU A 203 -3.87 -17.17 20.00
CA GLU A 203 -3.55 -16.76 21.36
C GLU A 203 -4.43 -15.61 21.85
N HIS A 204 -4.66 -14.58 21.02
CA HIS A 204 -5.22 -13.31 21.48
C HIS A 204 -6.67 -13.05 21.07
N MET A 205 -7.24 -13.78 20.09
CA MET A 205 -8.65 -13.61 19.69
C MET A 205 -9.58 -14.39 20.63
N ILE A 206 -9.66 -13.89 21.86
CA ILE A 206 -10.45 -14.45 22.96
C ILE A 206 -11.59 -13.53 23.35
N PHE A 207 -12.58 -14.06 24.07
CA PHE A 207 -13.69 -13.26 24.56
C PHE A 207 -13.24 -12.13 25.50
N SER A 208 -13.77 -10.94 25.27
CA SER A 208 -13.73 -9.81 26.21
C SER A 208 -15.01 -8.98 26.12
N LYS A 209 -15.40 -8.35 27.24
CA LYS A 209 -16.54 -7.42 27.28
C LYS A 209 -16.36 -6.24 26.32
N THR A 210 -15.12 -5.75 26.17
CA THR A 210 -14.81 -4.64 25.26
C THR A 210 -14.98 -5.03 23.80
N ASN A 211 -14.69 -6.29 23.43
CA ASN A 211 -14.94 -6.81 22.09
C ASN A 211 -16.42 -6.74 21.74
N LYS A 212 -17.29 -7.19 22.67
CA LYS A 212 -18.75 -7.14 22.49
C LYS A 212 -19.25 -5.70 22.31
N ILE A 213 -18.76 -4.76 23.12
CA ILE A 213 -19.13 -3.34 23.00
C ILE A 213 -18.77 -2.78 21.62
N CYS A 214 -17.52 -2.98 21.17
CA CYS A 214 -17.06 -2.50 19.86
C CYS A 214 -17.80 -3.18 18.70
N GLY A 215 -18.00 -4.49 18.81
CA GLY A 215 -18.70 -5.28 17.81
C GLY A 215 -20.16 -4.84 17.67
N GLU A 216 -20.88 -4.67 18.77
CA GLU A 216 -22.28 -4.20 18.76
C GLU A 216 -22.41 -2.81 18.15
N ALA A 217 -21.55 -1.87 18.57
CA ALA A 217 -21.55 -0.52 18.02
C ALA A 217 -21.33 -0.52 16.49
N THR A 218 -20.45 -1.39 16.01
CA THR A 218 -20.13 -1.49 14.58
C THR A 218 -21.26 -2.14 13.78
N LEU A 219 -21.85 -3.23 14.28
CA LEU A 219 -23.02 -3.87 13.65
C LEU A 219 -24.21 -2.92 13.59
N ASN A 220 -24.43 -2.11 14.63
CA ASN A 220 -25.46 -1.08 14.65
C ASN A 220 -25.18 0.00 13.60
N LEU A 221 -23.93 0.47 13.47
CA LEU A 221 -23.55 1.41 12.40
C LEU A 221 -23.80 0.82 11.01
N MET A 222 -23.34 -0.40 10.75
CA MET A 222 -23.51 -1.09 9.47
C MET A 222 -24.96 -1.35 9.08
N THR A 223 -25.84 -1.56 10.07
CA THR A 223 -27.27 -1.81 9.84
C THR A 223 -28.09 -0.52 9.80
N SER A 224 -27.58 0.59 10.35
CA SER A 224 -28.32 1.87 10.46
C SER A 224 -28.76 2.48 9.11
N ILE A 225 -28.06 2.14 8.03
CA ILE A 225 -28.41 2.59 6.67
C ILE A 225 -29.64 1.88 6.09
N TYR A 226 -30.09 0.78 6.72
CA TYR A 226 -31.24 -0.01 6.28
C TYR A 226 -32.49 0.37 7.07
N PRO A 227 -33.69 0.25 6.47
CA PRO A 227 -34.96 0.40 7.18
C PRO A 227 -35.02 -0.51 8.42
N VAL A 228 -35.62 -0.02 9.51
CA VAL A 228 -35.64 -0.71 10.82
C VAL A 228 -36.11 -2.17 10.72
N TRP A 229 -37.13 -2.44 9.89
CA TRP A 229 -37.68 -3.79 9.69
C TRP A 229 -36.70 -4.76 9.01
N MET A 230 -35.67 -4.27 8.30
CA MET A 230 -34.63 -5.10 7.68
C MET A 230 -33.42 -5.32 8.60
N GLN A 231 -33.22 -4.47 9.61
CA GLN A 231 -31.96 -4.43 10.37
C GLN A 231 -31.62 -5.77 11.03
N GLY A 232 -32.61 -6.46 11.61
CA GLY A 232 -32.40 -7.78 12.22
C GLY A 232 -31.98 -8.86 11.20
N PHE A 233 -32.57 -8.84 10.00
CA PHE A 233 -32.17 -9.75 8.92
C PHE A 233 -30.75 -9.43 8.43
N ILE A 234 -30.45 -8.15 8.15
CA ILE A 234 -29.12 -7.72 7.70
C ILE A 234 -28.06 -8.04 8.75
N ARG A 235 -28.34 -7.84 10.04
CA ARG A 235 -27.44 -8.23 11.13
C ARG A 235 -27.06 -9.70 11.05
N ASN A 236 -28.03 -10.59 10.85
CA ASN A 236 -27.76 -12.01 10.67
C ASN A 236 -26.96 -12.32 9.39
N VAL A 237 -27.19 -11.57 8.31
CA VAL A 237 -26.38 -11.67 7.09
C VAL A 237 -24.92 -11.31 7.37
N LEU A 238 -24.65 -10.17 8.04
CA LEU A 238 -23.29 -9.75 8.41
C LEU A 238 -22.60 -10.79 9.30
N LEU A 239 -23.29 -11.27 10.34
CA LEU A 239 -22.79 -12.31 11.25
C LEU A 239 -22.57 -13.67 10.55
N SER A 240 -23.26 -13.94 9.45
CA SER A 240 -23.10 -15.21 8.71
C SER A 240 -21.78 -15.31 7.93
N ILE A 241 -21.14 -14.16 7.67
CA ILE A 241 -19.87 -14.03 6.94
C ILE A 241 -18.67 -14.07 7.91
N VAL A 242 -18.92 -13.77 9.19
CA VAL A 242 -17.95 -13.84 10.27
C VAL A 242 -17.66 -15.32 10.61
N ASP A 243 -16.38 -15.68 10.76
CA ASP A 243 -15.99 -17.02 11.18
C ASP A 243 -16.26 -17.28 12.66
N GLU A 244 -16.16 -18.54 13.06
CA GLU A 244 -16.57 -18.97 14.38
C GLU A 244 -15.72 -18.37 15.51
N ARG A 245 -14.39 -18.28 15.36
CA ARG A 245 -13.51 -17.72 16.39
C ARG A 245 -13.85 -16.27 16.65
N LEU A 246 -13.94 -15.47 15.59
CA LEU A 246 -14.30 -14.06 15.66
C LEU A 246 -15.69 -13.86 16.32
N ARG A 247 -16.70 -14.66 15.92
CA ARG A 247 -18.05 -14.60 16.51
C ARG A 247 -18.03 -14.88 18.02
N LEU A 248 -17.31 -15.92 18.43
CA LEU A 248 -17.21 -16.33 19.84
C LEU A 248 -16.44 -15.29 20.68
N ALA A 249 -15.35 -14.75 20.15
CA ALA A 249 -14.55 -13.72 20.82
C ALA A 249 -15.32 -12.39 21.03
N MET A 250 -16.37 -12.15 20.25
CA MET A 250 -17.27 -10.99 20.38
C MET A 250 -18.56 -11.30 21.15
N ASP A 251 -18.79 -12.56 21.54
CA ASP A 251 -20.01 -13.01 22.21
C ASP A 251 -21.29 -12.70 21.40
N PHE A 252 -21.23 -13.01 20.10
CA PHE A 252 -22.40 -12.93 19.22
C PHE A 252 -23.10 -14.26 19.08
N GLU A 253 -24.42 -14.22 18.97
CA GLU A 253 -25.23 -15.39 18.69
C GLU A 253 -24.94 -15.98 17.31
N LYS A 254 -25.08 -17.30 17.20
CA LYS A 254 -24.91 -18.00 15.92
C LYS A 254 -26.08 -17.67 15.01
N PRO A 255 -25.85 -17.11 13.80
CA PRO A 255 -26.94 -16.82 12.88
C PRO A 255 -27.58 -18.13 12.38
N PRO A 256 -28.87 -18.12 12.03
CA PRO A 256 -29.55 -19.28 11.44
C PRO A 256 -28.78 -19.85 10.25
N THR A 257 -28.58 -21.18 10.24
CA THR A 257 -27.79 -21.88 9.20
C THR A 257 -28.31 -21.60 7.79
N TRP A 258 -29.62 -21.41 7.62
CA TRP A 258 -30.22 -21.10 6.32
C TRP A 258 -29.81 -19.71 5.80
N ILE A 259 -29.63 -18.71 6.68
CA ILE A 259 -29.13 -17.38 6.31
C ILE A 259 -27.69 -17.51 5.81
N LYS A 260 -26.84 -18.24 6.54
CA LYS A 260 -25.46 -18.49 6.09
C LYS A 260 -25.40 -19.16 4.72
N ARG A 261 -26.23 -20.19 4.49
CA ARG A 261 -26.33 -20.87 3.19
C ARG A 261 -26.81 -19.92 2.10
N LEU A 262 -27.84 -19.10 2.38
CA LEU A 262 -28.35 -18.11 1.45
C LEU A 262 -27.28 -17.08 1.08
N THR A 263 -26.61 -16.48 2.06
CA THR A 263 -25.55 -15.48 1.86
C THR A 263 -24.43 -16.04 0.97
N ILE A 264 -23.90 -17.21 1.31
CA ILE A 264 -22.85 -17.88 0.52
C ILE A 264 -23.34 -18.18 -0.90
N THR A 265 -24.59 -18.64 -1.05
CA THR A 265 -25.18 -18.94 -2.35
C THR A 265 -25.30 -17.69 -3.23
N ILE A 266 -25.72 -16.56 -2.65
CA ILE A 266 -25.79 -15.27 -3.36
C ILE A 266 -24.39 -14.86 -3.87
N PHE A 267 -23.36 -14.95 -3.03
CA PHE A 267 -21.99 -14.66 -3.46
C PHE A 267 -21.51 -15.61 -4.56
N ARG A 268 -21.80 -16.91 -4.47
CA ARG A 268 -21.42 -17.89 -5.51
C ARG A 268 -22.13 -17.65 -6.84
N ILE A 269 -23.44 -17.35 -6.81
CA ILE A 269 -24.20 -16.99 -8.02
C ILE A 269 -23.61 -15.72 -8.64
N ARG A 270 -23.38 -14.68 -7.83
CA ARG A 270 -22.73 -13.44 -8.30
C ARG A 270 -21.36 -13.72 -8.92
N ALA A 271 -20.51 -14.49 -8.24
CA ALA A 271 -19.17 -14.86 -8.71
C ALA A 271 -19.25 -15.61 -10.06
N PHE A 272 -20.17 -16.55 -10.21
CA PHE A 272 -20.41 -17.27 -11.46
C PHE A 272 -20.83 -16.34 -12.60
N LEU A 273 -21.84 -15.48 -12.36
CA LEU A 273 -22.32 -14.51 -13.35
C LEU A 273 -21.22 -13.53 -13.75
N LEU A 274 -20.44 -13.04 -12.78
CA LEU A 274 -19.31 -12.16 -13.06
C LEU A 274 -18.20 -12.83 -13.88
N ARG A 275 -17.92 -14.11 -13.60
CA ARG A 275 -16.87 -14.87 -14.30
C ARG A 275 -17.23 -15.16 -15.76
N HIS A 276 -18.50 -15.48 -16.02
CA HIS A 276 -18.92 -16.07 -17.29
C HIS A 276 -19.82 -15.18 -18.14
N CYS A 277 -20.59 -14.30 -17.51
CA CYS A 277 -21.68 -13.57 -18.18
C CYS A 277 -21.50 -12.04 -18.15
N ALA A 278 -20.50 -11.50 -17.46
CA ALA A 278 -20.29 -10.06 -17.35
C ALA A 278 -18.97 -9.61 -17.98
N LEU A 279 -19.05 -8.60 -18.83
CA LEU A 279 -17.86 -7.89 -19.34
C LEU A 279 -17.06 -7.26 -18.18
N PRO A 280 -15.73 -7.14 -18.31
CA PRO A 280 -14.92 -6.45 -17.30
C PRO A 280 -15.24 -4.95 -17.28
N ARG A 281 -14.90 -4.29 -16.16
CA ARG A 281 -14.99 -2.84 -16.06
C ARG A 281 -14.00 -2.17 -17.01
N ILE A 282 -14.49 -1.15 -17.71
CA ILE A 282 -13.71 -0.27 -18.60
C ILE A 282 -13.15 0.90 -17.81
N HIS A 283 -13.92 1.41 -16.84
CA HIS A 283 -13.52 2.52 -15.98
C HIS A 283 -13.12 2.03 -14.60
N MET A 284 -12.16 2.73 -14.00
CA MET A 284 -11.75 2.52 -12.62
C MET A 284 -12.95 2.73 -11.71
N HIS A 285 -13.19 1.78 -10.80
CA HIS A 285 -14.07 1.99 -9.69
C HIS A 285 -13.29 2.68 -8.58
N ASP A 286 -13.71 3.88 -8.21
CA ASP A 286 -13.29 4.50 -6.96
C ASP A 286 -14.51 4.77 -6.08
N ASN A 287 -14.34 4.60 -4.77
CA ASN A 287 -15.40 4.84 -3.79
C ASN A 287 -15.47 6.31 -3.43
N GLY A 288 -15.47 7.16 -4.46
CA GLY A 288 -15.52 8.61 -4.34
C GLY A 288 -14.28 9.25 -3.71
N GLN A 289 -13.17 8.51 -3.69
CA GLN A 289 -11.94 8.87 -2.98
C GLN A 289 -10.68 8.75 -3.84
N GLY A 290 -10.83 8.32 -5.10
CA GLY A 290 -9.72 8.27 -6.07
C GLY A 290 -9.29 9.67 -6.53
N PRO A 291 -8.22 9.77 -7.33
CA PRO A 291 -7.64 11.06 -7.72
C PRO A 291 -8.60 11.95 -8.51
N THR A 292 -9.48 11.34 -9.31
CA THR A 292 -10.53 12.01 -10.09
C THR A 292 -11.77 12.33 -9.26
N SER A 293 -12.05 11.54 -8.23
CA SER A 293 -13.25 11.64 -7.40
C SER A 293 -13.06 12.40 -6.10
N CYS A 294 -11.82 12.77 -5.78
CA CYS A 294 -11.49 13.61 -4.63
C CYS A 294 -10.58 14.79 -5.04
N PRO A 295 -11.03 15.66 -5.97
CA PRO A 295 -10.23 16.80 -6.42
C PRO A 295 -10.14 17.89 -5.35
N MET A 296 -9.09 18.71 -5.45
CA MET A 296 -8.98 19.94 -4.68
C MET A 296 -9.89 21.01 -5.29
N ASN A 297 -10.69 21.66 -4.47
CA ASN A 297 -11.57 22.76 -4.87
C ASN A 297 -10.84 24.10 -4.87
N GLU A 298 -11.56 25.15 -5.30
CA GLU A 298 -11.05 26.53 -5.37
C GLU A 298 -10.59 27.12 -4.03
N HIS A 299 -11.00 26.52 -2.90
CA HIS A 299 -10.61 26.92 -1.56
C HIS A 299 -9.46 26.07 -0.99
N GLY A 300 -8.81 25.25 -1.82
CA GLY A 300 -7.69 24.39 -1.39
C GLY A 300 -8.12 23.20 -0.52
N ARG A 301 -9.39 22.78 -0.58
CA ARG A 301 -9.95 21.65 0.19
C ARG A 301 -10.36 20.51 -0.73
N PHE A 302 -10.31 19.29 -0.24
CA PHE A 302 -10.70 18.10 -1.01
C PHE A 302 -12.16 17.76 -0.79
N ASN A 303 -12.89 17.50 -1.87
CA ASN A 303 -14.29 17.07 -1.82
C ASN A 303 -14.45 15.66 -2.38
N ARG A 304 -15.12 14.79 -1.63
CA ARG A 304 -15.47 13.44 -2.09
C ARG A 304 -16.73 13.48 -2.96
N THR A 305 -16.87 12.50 -3.84
CA THR A 305 -18.10 12.32 -4.66
C THR A 305 -19.09 11.32 -4.06
N SER A 306 -18.66 10.46 -3.13
CA SER A 306 -19.52 9.48 -2.46
C SER A 306 -19.11 9.23 -1.00
N TYR A 307 -19.98 8.53 -0.27
CA TYR A 307 -19.84 8.15 1.14
C TYR A 307 -20.55 6.82 1.40
N ILE A 308 -20.24 6.18 2.53
CA ILE A 308 -20.80 4.86 2.89
C ILE A 308 -21.85 5.02 4.00
N PHE A 309 -21.45 5.62 5.13
CA PHE A 309 -22.30 5.73 6.32
C PHE A 309 -22.87 7.14 6.47
N GLU A 310 -22.02 8.15 6.32
CA GLU A 310 -22.37 9.55 6.56
C GLU A 310 -21.70 10.46 5.53
N PRO A 311 -22.37 11.53 5.07
CA PRO A 311 -21.92 12.35 3.95
C PRO A 311 -20.76 13.31 4.28
N TRP A 312 -19.83 12.88 5.14
CA TRP A 312 -18.66 13.68 5.52
C TRP A 312 -17.81 14.01 4.31
N TYR A 313 -17.57 15.31 4.14
CA TYR A 313 -16.74 15.92 3.10
C TYR A 313 -17.27 15.82 1.66
N VAL A 314 -18.52 15.40 1.50
CA VAL A 314 -19.16 15.27 0.18
C VAL A 314 -19.71 16.62 -0.24
N LYS A 315 -19.45 17.02 -1.49
CA LYS A 315 -19.93 18.30 -2.00
C LYS A 315 -21.46 18.32 -2.10
N GLU A 316 -22.07 19.40 -1.63
CA GLU A 316 -23.49 19.65 -1.86
C GLU A 316 -23.79 19.82 -3.35
N THR A 317 -24.79 19.08 -3.84
CA THR A 317 -25.33 19.23 -5.19
C THR A 317 -26.83 19.48 -5.12
N TRP A 318 -27.39 20.14 -6.13
CA TRP A 318 -28.85 20.31 -6.23
C TRP A 318 -29.59 18.95 -6.15
N LEU A 319 -29.06 17.92 -6.83
CA LEU A 319 -29.61 16.56 -6.77
C LEU A 319 -29.59 15.96 -5.36
N SER A 320 -28.54 16.21 -4.57
CA SER A 320 -28.45 15.71 -3.20
C SER A 320 -29.52 16.30 -2.26
N LYS A 321 -30.08 17.48 -2.60
CA LYS A 321 -31.13 18.15 -1.82
C LYS A 321 -32.54 17.57 -2.06
N ILE A 322 -32.75 16.84 -3.16
CA ILE A 322 -34.09 16.44 -3.62
C ILE A 322 -34.34 14.92 -3.46
N LYS A 323 -33.35 14.11 -3.10
CA LYS A 323 -33.52 12.65 -2.95
C LYS A 323 -34.43 12.27 -1.75
N PRO A 324 -35.67 11.80 -1.96
CA PRO A 324 -36.68 11.68 -0.89
C PRO A 324 -36.43 10.55 0.12
N PHE A 325 -35.43 9.68 -0.11
CA PHE A 325 -35.15 8.52 0.75
C PHE A 325 -33.77 8.54 1.41
N VAL A 326 -33.04 9.65 1.31
CA VAL A 326 -31.73 9.82 1.94
C VAL A 326 -31.90 10.63 3.23
N THR A 327 -31.70 9.96 4.38
CA THR A 327 -31.89 10.53 5.72
C THR A 327 -30.75 11.47 6.13
N LYS A 328 -29.49 11.11 5.83
CA LYS A 328 -28.31 11.96 6.05
C LYS A 328 -27.78 12.47 4.72
N ARG A 329 -27.77 13.79 4.54
CA ARG A 329 -27.43 14.46 3.27
C ARG A 329 -26.19 15.35 3.44
N PRO A 330 -25.38 15.55 2.38
CA PRO A 330 -24.31 16.53 2.40
C PRO A 330 -24.83 17.90 2.85
N SER A 331 -24.20 18.48 3.86
CA SER A 331 -24.55 19.77 4.44
C SER A 331 -23.34 20.37 5.17
N PRO A 332 -23.40 21.62 5.65
CA PRO A 332 -22.32 22.21 6.44
C PRO A 332 -22.00 21.42 7.72
N GLU A 333 -22.98 20.74 8.31
CA GLU A 333 -22.81 19.84 9.46
C GLU A 333 -21.79 18.73 9.15
N TYR A 334 -21.87 18.17 7.94
CA TYR A 334 -20.97 17.13 7.43
C TYR A 334 -19.76 17.70 6.67
N ARG A 335 -19.45 18.99 6.85
CA ARG A 335 -18.34 19.67 6.18
C ARG A 335 -18.39 19.56 4.65
N SER A 336 -19.54 19.89 4.03
CA SER A 336 -19.75 19.84 2.58
C SER A 336 -18.77 20.69 1.75
N GLN A 337 -18.09 21.66 2.37
CA GLN A 337 -16.97 22.43 1.81
C GLN A 337 -15.68 21.62 1.62
N GLY A 338 -15.66 20.35 2.04
CA GLY A 338 -14.52 19.45 1.92
C GLY A 338 -13.61 19.45 3.15
N PHE A 339 -12.45 18.81 3.03
CA PHE A 339 -11.45 18.67 4.09
C PHE A 339 -10.05 19.09 3.66
N THR A 340 -9.20 19.40 4.64
CA THR A 340 -7.75 19.25 4.47
C THR A 340 -7.30 18.00 5.20
N ILE A 341 -6.27 17.31 4.71
CA ILE A 341 -5.80 16.04 5.33
C ILE A 341 -5.46 16.23 6.82
N LYS A 342 -4.99 17.41 7.21
CA LYS A 342 -4.64 17.74 8.60
C LYS A 342 -5.86 17.77 9.54
N GLU A 343 -7.05 18.01 9.01
CA GLU A 343 -8.29 18.13 9.78
C GLU A 343 -9.03 16.80 9.96
N VAL A 344 -8.65 15.75 9.22
CA VAL A 344 -9.30 14.44 9.23
C VAL A 344 -9.05 13.73 10.55
N GLY A 345 -10.09 13.17 11.17
CA GLY A 345 -10.01 12.55 12.49
C GLY A 345 -10.84 13.30 13.55
N PRO A 346 -10.67 12.93 14.85
CA PRO A 346 -11.44 13.51 15.94
C PRO A 346 -11.31 15.04 15.99
N GLU A 347 -12.43 15.73 16.25
CA GLU A 347 -12.50 17.20 16.20
C GLU A 347 -11.45 17.88 17.09
N LYS A 348 -11.26 17.34 18.30
CA LYS A 348 -10.26 17.84 19.27
C LYS A 348 -8.81 17.83 18.75
N PHE A 349 -8.54 17.10 17.67
CA PHE A 349 -7.24 16.98 17.03
C PHE A 349 -7.25 17.51 15.59
N ALA A 350 -8.31 18.19 15.15
CA ALA A 350 -8.38 18.73 13.80
C ALA A 350 -7.33 19.84 13.61
N GLY A 351 -6.53 19.75 12.55
CA GLY A 351 -5.47 20.71 12.25
C GLY A 351 -4.21 20.56 13.11
N THR A 352 -4.29 19.79 14.21
CA THR A 352 -3.12 19.41 14.99
C THR A 352 -2.36 18.32 14.25
N CYS A 353 -1.06 18.45 14.15
CA CYS A 353 -0.18 17.30 13.92
C CYS A 353 0.88 17.38 15.01
N ARG A 354 1.68 16.32 15.17
CA ARG A 354 2.93 16.48 15.92
C ARG A 354 3.65 17.69 15.34
N GLN A 355 4.03 18.64 16.18
CA GLN A 355 4.82 19.75 15.72
C GLN A 355 6.13 19.10 15.20
N ASN A 356 6.64 19.53 14.06
CA ASN A 356 8.02 19.22 13.68
C ASN A 356 8.36 17.72 13.52
N SER A 357 7.51 16.92 12.86
CA SER A 357 7.92 15.58 12.41
C SER A 357 9.02 15.74 11.35
N MET A 358 10.27 15.56 11.78
CA MET A 358 11.42 15.52 10.89
C MET A 358 11.46 14.20 10.13
N TYR A 359 11.75 14.24 8.83
CA TYR A 359 11.95 13.07 7.98
C TYR A 359 13.20 13.21 7.11
N ILE A 360 13.76 12.07 6.70
CA ILE A 360 14.90 12.00 5.79
C ILE A 360 14.53 11.08 4.61
N ARG A 361 14.85 11.46 3.37
CA ARG A 361 14.65 10.65 2.15
C ARG A 361 15.69 10.94 1.06
N PRO A 362 16.04 10.00 0.18
CA PRO A 362 16.81 10.29 -1.04
C PRO A 362 16.03 11.21 -2.00
N LEU A 363 16.72 12.05 -2.78
CA LEU A 363 16.09 12.88 -3.82
C LEU A 363 15.77 12.08 -5.10
N ASP A 364 16.60 11.10 -5.44
CA ASP A 364 16.40 10.26 -6.62
C ASP A 364 15.26 9.25 -6.35
N ASN A 365 14.15 9.37 -7.08
CA ASN A 365 13.03 8.42 -7.10
C ASN A 365 13.39 7.05 -7.73
N GLY A 366 14.64 6.59 -7.63
CA GLY A 366 15.15 5.46 -8.39
C GLY A 366 16.09 4.58 -7.58
N ASN A 367 15.65 3.34 -7.37
CA ASN A 367 16.47 2.16 -7.08
C ASN A 367 17.22 2.16 -5.74
N ILE A 368 16.47 2.02 -4.65
CA ILE A 368 16.94 1.14 -3.58
C ILE A 368 16.97 -0.27 -4.20
N ILE A 369 18.17 -0.73 -4.53
CA ILE A 369 18.48 -2.06 -5.07
C ILE A 369 18.08 -2.25 -6.55
N GLN A 370 18.88 -1.74 -7.50
CA GLN A 370 18.84 -2.37 -8.84
C GLN A 370 20.09 -2.31 -9.72
N LYS A 371 21.27 -1.92 -9.21
CA LYS A 371 22.50 -2.03 -10.01
C LYS A 371 23.76 -2.24 -9.17
N CYS A 372 23.77 -3.31 -8.37
CA CYS A 372 25.02 -3.93 -7.93
C CYS A 372 25.03 -5.37 -8.43
N LEU A 373 25.52 -5.57 -9.66
CA LEU A 373 25.98 -6.87 -10.16
C LEU A 373 27.33 -7.22 -9.51
N LEU A 374 27.44 -7.06 -8.18
CA LEU A 374 28.56 -7.56 -7.40
C LEU A 374 28.00 -8.54 -6.37
N PRO A 375 28.41 -9.83 -6.41
CA PRO A 375 27.81 -10.90 -5.60
C PRO A 375 27.87 -10.67 -4.09
N ASN A 376 28.75 -9.77 -3.60
CA ASN A 376 29.00 -9.54 -2.18
C ASN A 376 28.13 -8.43 -1.51
N VAL A 377 27.20 -7.77 -2.21
CA VAL A 377 26.42 -6.68 -1.56
C VAL A 377 25.21 -7.22 -0.79
N ASN A 378 24.49 -8.21 -1.32
CA ASN A 378 23.29 -8.76 -0.69
C ASN A 378 23.58 -9.66 0.53
N GLU A 379 24.66 -10.46 0.50
CA GLU A 379 25.05 -11.29 1.65
C GLU A 379 25.49 -10.43 2.84
N ILE A 380 26.23 -9.34 2.60
CA ILE A 380 26.79 -8.51 3.68
C ILE A 380 25.74 -7.59 4.34
N ILE A 381 24.69 -7.18 3.63
CA ILE A 381 23.56 -6.44 4.22
C ILE A 381 22.81 -7.30 5.25
N THR A 382 22.69 -8.61 4.98
CA THR A 382 22.02 -9.57 5.86
C THR A 382 22.80 -9.78 7.16
N THR A 383 24.14 -9.80 7.08
CA THR A 383 25.02 -10.06 8.24
C THR A 383 25.06 -8.91 9.26
N GLN A 384 24.91 -7.64 8.85
CA GLN A 384 24.94 -6.50 9.79
C GLN A 384 23.57 -6.08 10.34
N MET A 385 22.46 -6.49 9.71
CA MET A 385 21.13 -6.34 10.32
C MET A 385 20.96 -7.24 11.56
N GLN A 386 21.79 -8.28 11.71
CA GLN A 386 21.76 -9.20 12.85
C GLN A 386 22.70 -8.83 14.01
N THR A 387 23.62 -7.88 13.84
CA THR A 387 24.57 -7.47 14.90
C THR A 387 24.12 -6.17 15.56
N THR A 388 22.99 -6.20 16.27
CA THR A 388 22.62 -5.14 17.22
C THR A 388 22.58 -5.72 18.63
N ASP A 389 23.24 -5.04 19.56
CA ASP A 389 23.30 -5.41 20.98
C ASP A 389 21.86 -5.42 21.55
N PRO A 390 21.40 -6.52 22.17
CA PRO A 390 20.03 -6.63 22.69
C PRO A 390 19.67 -5.60 23.78
N ASN A 391 20.62 -4.79 24.25
CA ASN A 391 20.38 -3.71 25.22
C ASN A 391 20.19 -2.31 24.62
N GLU A 392 20.36 -2.10 23.30
CA GLU A 392 20.04 -0.81 22.67
C GLU A 392 18.52 -0.64 22.48
N LYS A 393 17.89 0.17 23.32
CA LYS A 393 16.49 0.59 23.13
C LYS A 393 16.36 1.43 21.86
N GLY A 394 15.80 0.83 20.82
CA GLY A 394 15.38 1.47 19.58
C GLY A 394 16.41 1.31 18.46
N ILE A 395 16.08 0.47 17.46
CA ILE A 395 16.89 0.32 16.25
C ILE A 395 16.79 1.63 15.44
N PRO A 396 17.91 2.24 15.02
CA PRO A 396 17.85 3.48 14.25
C PRO A 396 17.21 3.25 12.87
N ASN A 397 16.46 4.25 12.40
CA ASN A 397 15.86 4.21 11.06
C ASN A 397 16.97 4.17 10.00
N ASN A 398 17.09 3.06 9.27
CA ASN A 398 18.18 2.85 8.32
C ASN A 398 17.86 3.46 6.95
N ILE A 399 18.82 4.17 6.35
CA ILE A 399 18.73 4.71 4.99
C ILE A 399 19.98 4.31 4.21
N LEU A 400 19.83 3.65 3.06
CA LEU A 400 20.95 3.30 2.19
C LEU A 400 21.13 4.37 1.11
N VAL A 401 22.36 4.84 0.92
CA VAL A 401 22.76 5.78 -0.13
C VAL A 401 23.91 5.19 -0.93
N SER A 402 23.69 4.95 -2.22
CA SER A 402 24.69 4.41 -3.14
C SER A 402 25.26 5.48 -4.09
N LEU A 403 26.59 5.53 -4.17
CA LEU A 403 27.35 6.48 -4.98
C LEU A 403 28.24 5.73 -5.98
N CYS A 404 28.10 6.04 -7.27
CA CYS A 404 28.90 5.46 -8.35
C CYS A 404 29.91 6.49 -8.85
N ALA A 405 31.19 6.28 -8.57
CA ALA A 405 32.28 7.11 -9.08
C ALA A 405 32.78 6.56 -10.42
N GLN A 406 33.12 7.42 -11.37
CA GLN A 406 33.68 6.99 -12.65
C GLN A 406 35.21 7.08 -12.62
N SER A 407 35.89 6.05 -13.10
CA SER A 407 37.33 6.12 -13.37
C SER A 407 37.58 6.49 -14.83
N ILE A 408 38.24 7.63 -15.06
CA ILE A 408 38.63 8.10 -16.39
C ILE A 408 40.14 8.31 -16.39
N ASN A 409 40.86 7.53 -17.22
CA ASN A 409 42.32 7.61 -17.35
C ASN A 409 43.08 7.49 -16.01
N GLY A 410 42.61 6.64 -15.09
CA GLY A 410 43.23 6.43 -13.78
C GLY A 410 42.96 7.55 -12.75
N LYS A 411 42.08 8.51 -13.07
CA LYS A 411 41.59 9.51 -12.11
C LYS A 411 40.11 9.28 -11.84
N TYR A 412 39.74 9.27 -10.56
CA TYR A 412 38.35 9.13 -10.15
C TYR A 412 37.61 10.46 -10.21
N VAL A 413 36.39 10.42 -10.75
CA VAL A 413 35.43 11.53 -10.73
C VAL A 413 34.52 11.33 -9.53
N ALA A 414 34.39 12.37 -8.70
CA ALA A 414 33.54 12.35 -7.53
C ALA A 414 32.08 12.06 -7.89
N ALA A 415 31.47 11.13 -7.16
CA ALA A 415 30.06 10.80 -7.24
C ALA A 415 29.26 11.69 -6.28
N GLN A 416 28.03 12.07 -6.64
CA GLN A 416 27.17 12.88 -5.79
C GLN A 416 25.76 12.29 -5.69
N ARG A 417 25.18 12.37 -4.49
CA ARG A 417 23.78 12.05 -4.20
C ARG A 417 23.17 13.11 -3.32
N GLU A 418 21.87 13.30 -3.46
CA GLU A 418 21.11 14.29 -2.69
C GLU A 418 20.18 13.59 -1.71
N LEU A 419 20.24 14.01 -0.45
CA LEU A 419 19.42 13.56 0.65
C LEU A 419 18.55 14.74 1.12
N ILE A 420 17.24 14.55 1.14
CA ILE A 420 16.29 15.54 1.63
C ILE A 420 16.01 15.29 3.10
N ILE A 421 16.18 16.33 3.90
CA ILE A 421 15.74 16.39 5.29
C ILE A 421 14.61 17.42 5.35
N GLY A 422 13.45 17.05 5.86
CA GLY A 422 12.28 17.93 5.88
C GLY A 422 11.69 18.11 7.27
N CYS A 423 11.08 19.27 7.52
CA CYS A 423 10.32 19.56 8.73
C CYS A 423 8.85 19.78 8.38
N ALA A 424 7.93 18.93 8.85
CA ALA A 424 6.50 19.10 8.58
C ALA A 424 5.88 20.30 9.36
N SER A 425 5.01 21.10 8.71
CA SER A 425 4.30 22.23 9.34
C SER A 425 2.90 21.92 9.86
N SER A 426 2.54 22.52 11.01
CA SER A 426 1.20 22.56 11.60
C SER A 426 0.72 24.01 11.77
N SER A 427 -0.60 24.21 11.86
CA SER A 427 -1.28 25.51 11.89
C SER A 427 -1.51 26.09 13.31
N VAL A 428 -0.98 25.47 14.37
CA VAL A 428 -1.17 25.93 15.76
C VAL A 428 0.16 25.98 16.54
N GLY A 429 0.59 27.19 16.92
CA GLY A 429 1.47 27.48 18.07
C GLY A 429 2.99 27.21 17.96
N SER A 430 3.76 28.27 18.24
CA SER A 430 5.24 28.41 18.38
C SER A 430 6.15 28.03 17.20
N LYS A 431 6.97 29.00 16.75
CA LYS A 431 8.02 28.84 15.73
C LYS A 431 9.26 28.12 16.29
N LYS A 432 9.14 26.89 16.78
CA LYS A 432 10.35 26.07 17.01
C LYS A 432 10.70 25.37 15.70
N ASN A 433 11.77 25.83 15.07
CA ASN A 433 12.36 25.16 13.91
C ASN A 433 12.86 23.77 14.32
N GLY A 434 12.84 22.82 13.39
CA GLY A 434 13.56 21.56 13.58
C GLY A 434 15.04 21.77 13.28
N ASP A 435 15.92 20.91 13.80
CA ASP A 435 17.32 20.88 13.42
C ASP A 435 17.77 19.44 13.14
N TYR A 436 18.81 19.29 12.34
CA TYR A 436 19.47 18.00 12.15
C TYR A 436 20.97 18.16 12.33
N THR A 437 21.62 17.09 12.78
CA THR A 437 23.08 17.01 12.94
C THR A 437 23.56 15.64 12.46
N PHE A 438 24.57 15.62 11.61
CA PHE A 438 25.32 14.41 11.24
C PHE A 438 26.44 14.19 12.26
N ASP A 439 26.48 13.00 12.86
CA ASP A 439 27.44 12.63 13.89
C ASP A 439 28.68 11.96 13.27
N ASN A 440 29.85 12.05 13.92
CA ASN A 440 31.06 11.29 13.54
C ASN A 440 31.51 11.40 12.06
N LEU A 441 31.46 12.59 11.47
CA LEU A 441 31.89 12.84 10.07
C LEU A 441 33.34 12.43 9.77
N LYS A 442 34.21 12.35 10.78
CA LYS A 442 35.63 11.99 10.60
C LYS A 442 35.78 10.57 10.02
N ASP A 443 34.91 9.65 10.41
CA ASP A 443 34.99 8.25 10.03
C ASP A 443 34.63 8.08 8.55
N ILE A 444 33.58 8.77 8.09
CA ILE A 444 33.18 8.71 6.68
C ILE A 444 34.14 9.51 5.77
N ASN A 445 34.77 10.58 6.30
CA ASN A 445 35.74 11.38 5.56
C ASN A 445 37.03 10.60 5.30
N ALA A 446 37.45 9.72 6.22
CA ALA A 446 38.59 8.83 6.00
C ALA A 446 38.36 7.87 4.81
N GLU A 447 37.11 7.48 4.60
CA GLU A 447 36.64 6.62 3.50
C GLU A 447 36.32 7.40 2.20
N GLY A 448 36.58 8.71 2.17
CA GLY A 448 36.39 9.57 0.99
C GLY A 448 34.96 10.08 0.76
N PHE A 449 34.05 9.86 1.72
CA PHE A 449 32.71 10.47 1.70
C PHE A 449 32.74 11.88 2.31
N ASN A 450 31.87 12.76 1.86
CA ASN A 450 31.73 14.12 2.39
C ASN A 450 30.26 14.54 2.37
N VAL A 451 29.85 15.33 3.38
CA VAL A 451 28.50 15.88 3.54
C VAL A 451 28.61 17.40 3.56
N ASP A 452 27.93 18.08 2.62
CA ASP A 452 28.08 19.53 2.41
C ASP A 452 27.47 20.40 3.53
N VAL A 453 26.33 20.00 4.07
CA VAL A 453 25.63 20.70 5.15
C VAL A 453 25.40 19.74 6.32
N PRO A 454 26.41 19.53 7.18
CA PRO A 454 26.36 18.52 8.24
C PRO A 454 25.44 18.89 9.41
N LYS A 455 25.09 20.16 9.56
CA LYS A 455 24.16 20.63 10.59
C LYS A 455 23.39 21.84 10.10
N SER A 456 22.08 21.84 10.27
CA SER A 456 21.26 23.01 9.98
C SER A 456 19.94 22.97 10.73
N ALA A 457 19.39 24.16 11.00
CA ALA A 457 17.97 24.30 11.27
C ALA A 457 17.17 24.15 9.96
N ILE A 458 15.95 23.65 10.07
CA ILE A 458 14.96 23.54 8.99
C ILE A 458 13.71 24.28 9.44
N GLU A 459 13.33 25.27 8.65
CA GLU A 459 12.10 26.00 8.89
C GLU A 459 10.90 25.08 8.72
N MET A 460 9.90 25.32 9.56
CA MET A 460 8.71 24.50 9.57
C MET A 460 8.00 24.53 8.20
N GLY A 461 7.73 23.35 7.63
CA GLY A 461 7.09 23.21 6.32
C GLY A 461 8.03 23.28 5.12
N THR A 462 9.34 23.37 5.37
CA THR A 462 10.38 23.41 4.34
C THR A 462 11.17 22.11 4.27
N GLU A 463 11.83 21.89 3.13
CA GLU A 463 12.78 20.81 2.90
C GLU A 463 14.17 21.41 2.70
N LYS A 464 15.20 20.72 3.17
CA LYS A 464 16.59 21.03 2.91
C LYS A 464 17.27 19.86 2.22
N VAL A 465 17.97 20.15 1.13
CA VAL A 465 18.76 19.17 0.39
C VAL A 465 20.17 19.18 0.94
N VAL A 466 20.68 18.00 1.25
CA VAL A 466 22.05 17.73 1.71
C VAL A 466 22.74 16.89 0.64
N LYS A 467 23.88 17.34 0.14
CA LYS A 467 24.68 16.61 -0.85
C LYS A 467 25.69 15.74 -0.15
N ILE A 468 25.66 14.46 -0.49
CA ILE A 468 26.67 13.48 -0.14
C ILE A 468 27.54 13.29 -1.36
N THR A 469 28.84 13.54 -1.22
CA THR A 469 29.84 13.33 -2.25
C THR A 469 30.74 12.19 -1.86
N TRP A 470 31.14 11.34 -2.81
CA TRP A 470 32.14 10.31 -2.58
C TRP A 470 33.22 10.40 -3.65
N THR A 471 34.48 10.46 -3.21
CA THR A 471 35.65 10.36 -4.09
C THR A 471 36.51 9.22 -3.59
N PRO A 472 36.76 8.17 -4.39
CA PRO A 472 37.61 7.07 -3.98
C PRO A 472 39.01 7.57 -3.60
N THR A 473 39.59 7.00 -2.54
CA THR A 473 40.94 7.35 -2.09
C THR A 473 41.99 6.87 -3.10
N ALA A 474 43.20 7.44 -3.05
CA ALA A 474 44.25 7.18 -4.05
C ALA A 474 44.65 5.69 -4.18
N ASN A 475 44.42 4.88 -3.13
CA ASN A 475 44.74 3.45 -3.08
C ASN A 475 43.50 2.54 -3.13
N PHE A 476 42.33 3.08 -3.48
CA PHE A 476 41.08 2.31 -3.51
C PHE A 476 41.07 1.30 -4.67
N ASP A 477 40.79 0.02 -4.36
CA ASP A 477 40.60 -1.03 -5.37
C ASP A 477 39.25 -0.84 -6.08
N PRO A 478 39.23 -0.58 -7.40
CA PRO A 478 38.01 -0.43 -8.18
C PRO A 478 37.05 -1.63 -8.14
N ASN A 479 37.52 -2.83 -7.79
CA ASN A 479 36.71 -4.04 -7.72
C ASN A 479 36.02 -4.22 -6.36
N GLU A 480 36.37 -3.41 -5.37
CA GLU A 480 35.79 -3.43 -4.04
C GLU A 480 34.72 -2.33 -3.87
N THR A 481 33.90 -2.47 -2.82
CA THR A 481 32.93 -1.44 -2.42
C THR A 481 33.42 -0.73 -1.16
N CYS A 482 33.49 0.59 -1.17
CA CYS A 482 33.72 1.39 0.02
C CYS A 482 32.42 1.51 0.82
N ARG A 483 32.49 1.39 2.15
CA ARG A 483 31.31 1.44 3.01
C ARG A 483 31.58 2.28 4.23
N ALA A 484 30.63 3.15 4.56
CA ALA A 484 30.69 3.95 5.76
C ALA A 484 29.28 4.12 6.32
N THR A 485 29.15 4.24 7.65
CA THR A 485 27.85 4.50 8.29
C THR A 485 27.92 5.80 9.04
N ILE A 486 26.91 6.65 8.86
CA ILE A 486 26.79 7.91 9.58
C ILE A 486 25.42 8.04 10.24
N ASN A 487 25.41 8.45 11.50
CA ASN A 487 24.18 8.72 12.21
C ASN A 487 23.73 10.17 11.96
N VAL A 488 22.44 10.36 11.72
CA VAL A 488 21.82 11.67 11.59
C VAL A 488 20.81 11.80 12.71
N THR A 489 21.09 12.73 13.62
CA THR A 489 20.18 13.09 14.70
C THR A 489 19.28 14.22 14.24
N THR A 490 17.99 13.95 14.06
CA THR A 490 16.97 14.97 13.79
C THR A 490 16.26 15.35 15.07
N LYS A 491 16.19 16.64 15.38
CA LYS A 491 15.56 17.22 16.56
C LYS A 491 14.39 18.10 16.13
N GLY A 492 13.18 17.60 16.31
CA GLY A 492 11.96 18.38 16.25
C GLY A 492 11.26 18.31 17.61
N ASP A 493 10.02 17.85 17.63
CA ASP A 493 9.34 17.48 18.88
C ASP A 493 9.90 16.21 19.51
N ILE A 494 10.58 15.40 18.68
CA ILE A 494 11.19 14.14 19.07
C ILE A 494 12.59 14.15 18.48
N VAL A 495 13.54 13.69 19.28
CA VAL A 495 14.88 13.37 18.82
C VAL A 495 14.82 11.99 18.18
N LYS A 496 15.04 11.92 16.87
CA LYS A 496 15.18 10.65 16.13
C LYS A 496 16.61 10.53 15.63
N VAL A 497 17.19 9.35 15.81
CA VAL A 497 18.47 8.97 15.21
C VAL A 497 18.20 8.10 14.00
N TRP A 498 18.75 8.50 12.85
CA TRP A 498 18.71 7.78 11.59
C TRP A 498 20.11 7.24 11.31
N ARG A 499 20.22 6.00 10.85
CA ARG A 499 21.50 5.39 10.47
C ARG A 499 21.59 5.39 8.95
N VAL A 500 22.41 6.26 8.40
CA VAL A 500 22.62 6.39 6.96
C VAL A 500 23.83 5.54 6.56
N ILE A 501 23.58 4.49 5.78
CA ILE A 501 24.58 3.57 5.25
C ILE A 501 25.00 4.10 3.88
N LEU A 502 26.28 4.44 3.74
CA LEU A 502 26.89 4.94 2.51
C LEU A 502 27.66 3.82 1.82
N VAL A 503 27.41 3.63 0.53
CA VAL A 503 28.11 2.64 -0.29
C VAL A 503 28.66 3.32 -1.54
N GLY A 504 29.98 3.29 -1.69
CA GLY A 504 30.70 3.79 -2.85
C GLY A 504 31.22 2.64 -3.71
N TYR A 505 31.04 2.71 -5.02
CA TYR A 505 31.64 1.77 -5.97
C TYR A 505 32.08 2.48 -7.26
N VAL A 506 33.08 1.92 -7.94
CA VAL A 506 33.67 2.52 -9.15
C VAL A 506 33.16 1.81 -10.40
N GLU A 507 32.77 2.59 -11.41
CA GLU A 507 32.55 2.10 -12.77
C GLU A 507 33.76 2.46 -13.64
N ILE A 508 34.44 1.45 -14.19
CA ILE A 508 35.63 1.63 -15.02
C ILE A 508 35.19 1.84 -16.46
N THR A 509 35.30 3.08 -16.96
CA THR A 509 34.97 3.38 -18.35
C THR A 509 36.19 3.14 -19.24
N SER A 510 36.30 1.97 -19.87
CA SER A 510 37.34 1.72 -20.87
C SER A 510 37.06 2.52 -22.16
N SER A 511 38.10 3.00 -22.84
CA SER A 511 37.97 3.73 -24.10
C SER A 511 37.39 2.92 -25.28
N ALA A 512 37.00 1.67 -25.07
CA ALA A 512 36.36 0.82 -26.08
C ALA A 512 34.83 1.02 -26.20
N ASP A 513 34.15 1.54 -25.16
CA ASP A 513 32.68 1.65 -25.16
C ASP A 513 32.10 2.92 -25.82
N LYS A 514 32.96 3.83 -26.28
CA LYS A 514 32.53 5.03 -27.03
C LYS A 514 31.95 4.74 -28.43
N ARG A 515 31.95 3.48 -28.88
CA ARG A 515 31.28 3.08 -30.14
C ARG A 515 29.80 2.74 -30.00
N SER A 516 29.29 2.48 -28.79
CA SER A 516 27.87 2.16 -28.55
C SER A 516 27.01 3.41 -28.27
N SER A 517 27.59 4.50 -27.75
CA SER A 517 26.83 5.69 -27.33
C SER A 517 26.69 6.79 -28.41
N ARG A 518 26.98 6.51 -29.68
CA ARG A 518 26.89 7.51 -30.77
C ARG A 518 25.56 7.48 -31.56
N THR A 519 24.61 6.64 -31.17
CA THR A 519 23.25 6.61 -31.75
C THR A 519 22.18 6.84 -30.68
N SER A 520 22.21 8.00 -30.02
CA SER A 520 21.04 8.56 -29.33
C SER A 520 21.23 10.06 -29.08
N LYS A 521 21.34 10.83 -30.17
CA LYS A 521 21.12 12.28 -30.14
C LYS A 521 20.35 12.66 -31.41
N ASN A 522 19.03 12.55 -31.34
CA ASN A 522 18.06 13.45 -31.97
C ASN A 522 16.64 12.95 -31.66
N PRO A 523 15.84 13.63 -30.82
CA PRO A 523 14.40 13.46 -30.87
C PRO A 523 13.88 14.25 -32.09
N ARG A 524 13.72 13.58 -33.23
CA ARG A 524 12.84 14.11 -34.28
C ARG A 524 11.42 13.92 -33.80
N VAL A 525 10.78 15.05 -33.50
CA VAL A 525 9.33 15.22 -33.47
C VAL A 525 8.80 14.75 -34.83
N ILE A 526 8.00 13.68 -34.84
CA ILE A 526 7.21 13.29 -36.00
C ILE A 526 5.76 13.22 -35.55
N THR A 527 5.05 14.27 -35.93
CA THR A 527 3.60 14.37 -36.09
C THR A 527 3.09 13.18 -36.90
N THR A 528 2.10 12.47 -36.35
CA THR A 528 1.30 11.51 -37.10
C THR A 528 0.38 12.25 -38.06
N ASP A 529 0.60 12.10 -39.36
CA ASP A 529 -0.44 12.30 -40.35
C ASP A 529 -0.44 11.14 -41.36
N THR A 530 -1.55 11.06 -42.05
CA THR A 530 -2.34 9.93 -42.53
C THR A 530 -1.86 9.17 -43.79
N ARG A 531 -2.41 7.94 -43.94
CA ARG A 531 -2.71 7.18 -45.20
C ARG A 531 -1.50 6.75 -46.06
N SER A 532 -1.31 5.48 -46.42
CA SER A 532 -2.11 4.69 -47.38
C SER A 532 -1.30 3.40 -47.71
N HIS A 533 -1.90 2.22 -47.61
CA HIS A 533 -2.21 1.26 -48.69
C HIS A 533 -1.08 0.33 -49.24
N VAL A 534 -1.43 -0.98 -49.26
CA VAL A 534 -1.03 -2.07 -50.19
C VAL A 534 0.35 -2.74 -49.92
N SER A 535 0.58 -4.04 -50.10
CA SER A 535 -0.15 -5.33 -50.00
C SER A 535 0.86 -6.44 -50.31
N VAL A 536 0.56 -7.70 -49.91
CA VAL A 536 1.08 -8.99 -50.46
C VAL A 536 2.55 -9.29 -50.10
N GLY A 537 2.96 -10.46 -49.60
CA GLY A 537 2.42 -11.82 -49.58
C GLY A 537 3.61 -12.75 -49.87
N GLY A 538 3.81 -13.83 -49.10
CA GLY A 538 4.96 -14.72 -49.33
C GLY A 538 5.16 -15.78 -48.25
N THR A 539 4.45 -16.89 -48.41
CA THR A 539 4.59 -18.17 -47.70
C THR A 539 5.93 -18.84 -48.00
N SER A 540 6.58 -19.49 -47.02
CA SER A 540 7.08 -20.87 -47.19
C SER A 540 7.59 -21.48 -45.87
N GLN A 541 7.09 -22.68 -45.57
CA GLN A 541 7.59 -23.62 -44.56
C GLN A 541 8.78 -24.42 -45.13
N ARG A 542 9.71 -24.91 -44.29
CA ARG A 542 9.89 -26.34 -43.88
C ARG A 542 11.31 -26.65 -43.35
N LEU A 543 11.36 -27.77 -42.61
CA LEU A 543 12.47 -28.65 -42.17
C LEU A 543 13.02 -28.42 -40.74
N VAL A 544 13.20 -29.43 -39.85
CA VAL A 544 12.83 -30.87 -39.81
C VAL A 544 13.23 -31.50 -38.44
N LYS A 545 12.53 -32.59 -38.03
CA LYS A 545 12.85 -33.71 -37.07
C LYS A 545 13.22 -33.38 -35.60
N GLN A 546 12.62 -33.89 -34.53
CA GLN A 546 12.07 -35.21 -34.12
C GLN A 546 13.12 -36.31 -33.88
N VAL A 547 13.41 -36.58 -32.59
CA VAL A 547 13.78 -37.90 -32.01
C VAL A 547 13.09 -38.00 -30.64
N SER A 548 12.56 -39.18 -30.37
CA SER A 548 11.61 -39.54 -29.32
C SER A 548 12.21 -40.50 -28.28
N THR A 549 11.60 -40.48 -27.08
CA THR A 549 11.19 -41.62 -26.22
C THR A 549 12.18 -42.60 -25.59
N GLN A 550 12.12 -42.69 -24.26
CA GLN A 550 11.76 -43.87 -23.43
C GLN A 550 11.69 -43.39 -21.95
N GLU A 551 10.56 -43.36 -21.21
CA GLU A 551 9.71 -44.45 -20.66
C GLU A 551 10.53 -45.62 -20.11
N ASN A 552 10.30 -46.23 -18.95
CA ASN A 552 9.29 -46.19 -17.89
C ASN A 552 9.86 -47.09 -16.76
N ASN A 553 9.53 -46.89 -15.47
CA ASN A 553 8.94 -47.98 -14.69
C ASN A 553 8.46 -47.56 -13.29
N GLN A 554 7.24 -48.01 -13.02
CA GLN A 554 6.48 -47.97 -11.79
C GLN A 554 7.06 -48.90 -10.71
N SER A 555 6.73 -48.63 -9.44
CA SER A 555 6.07 -49.65 -8.60
C SER A 555 5.39 -49.03 -7.38
N THR A 556 4.15 -49.48 -7.23
CA THR A 556 3.14 -49.28 -6.18
C THR A 556 3.44 -50.16 -4.96
N LEU A 557 3.02 -49.75 -3.75
CA LEU A 557 2.10 -50.52 -2.86
C LEU A 557 2.10 -50.03 -1.39
N THR A 558 0.88 -49.77 -0.89
CA THR A 558 0.30 -50.01 0.48
C THR A 558 1.07 -49.53 1.73
N THR A 559 0.43 -48.84 2.68
CA THR A 559 -0.81 -49.19 3.41
C THR A 559 -1.48 -47.94 3.97
#